data_AF-A0A9W9NZN2-F1
#
_entry.id   AF-A0A9W9NZN2-F1
#
_cell.length_a   1.000
_cell.length_b   1.000
_cell.length_c   1.000
_cell.angle_alpha   90.00
_cell.angle_beta   90.00
_cell.angle_gamma   90.00
#
_symmetry.space_group_name_H-M   'P 1'
#
loop_
_entity.id
_entity.type
_entity.pdbx_description
1 polymer ?
#
loop_
_entity_poly.entity_id
_entity_poly.type
_entity_poly.pdbx_seq_one_letter_code
_entity_poly.pdbx_strand_id
1 'polypeptide(L)'
;MAPRSQLEITTSSVIRLVKEEASYYRELKQQEERIKKIESGQGEDEENKEFLVKQEHLAMEETKKVLPTLKKKLAETVAELDSLIAEEGKKGAESNVAHITAAKEAIAQAKTAEREIS
;
A
#
# COMPACT_ATOMS: atom_id res chain seq x y z
N MET A 1 25.82 -6.06 15.90
CA MET A 1 24.36 -6.28 15.86
C MET A 1 24.11 -7.54 15.03
N ALA A 2 23.28 -8.47 15.51
CA ALA A 2 22.94 -9.65 14.73
C ALA A 2 22.09 -9.25 13.49
N PRO A 3 22.22 -9.96 12.36
CA PRO A 3 21.37 -9.73 11.20
C PRO A 3 19.89 -10.01 11.55
N ARG A 4 18.98 -9.25 10.94
CA ARG A 4 17.53 -9.44 11.10
C ARG A 4 17.11 -10.80 10.52
N SER A 5 16.16 -11.45 11.17
CA SER A 5 15.56 -12.68 10.66
C SER A 5 14.71 -12.43 9.41
N GLN A 6 14.48 -13.48 8.62
CA GLN A 6 13.59 -13.41 7.44
C GLN A 6 12.16 -13.01 7.85
N LEU A 7 11.68 -13.47 9.01
CA LEU A 7 10.38 -13.08 9.57
C LEU A 7 10.29 -11.55 9.79
N GLU A 8 11.30 -10.94 10.40
CA GLU A 8 11.34 -9.48 10.61
C GLU A 8 11.45 -8.69 9.30
N ILE A 9 12.24 -9.18 8.35
CA ILE A 9 12.43 -8.55 7.04
C ILE A 9 11.11 -8.56 6.26
N THR A 10 10.42 -9.69 6.26
CA THR A 10 9.14 -9.85 5.55
C THR A 10 8.02 -9.06 6.23
N THR A 11 8.00 -9.04 7.57
CA THR A 11 7.11 -8.15 8.35
C THR A 11 7.28 -6.68 7.95
N SER A 12 8.54 -6.22 7.88
CA SER A 12 8.85 -4.85 7.46
C SER A 12 8.42 -4.56 6.01
N SER A 13 8.53 -5.55 5.13
CA SER A 13 8.10 -5.44 3.73
C SER A 13 6.60 -5.30 3.61
N VAL A 14 5.79 -6.08 4.34
CA VAL A 14 4.32 -5.94 4.38
C VAL A 14 3.94 -4.54 4.86
N ILE A 15 4.52 -4.06 5.96
CA ILE A 15 4.23 -2.72 6.50
C ILE A 15 4.53 -1.62 5.47
N ARG A 16 5.66 -1.72 4.75
CA ARG A 16 6.00 -0.75 3.70
C ARG A 16 5.00 -0.78 2.56
N LEU A 17 4.65 -1.97 2.07
CA LEU A 17 3.71 -2.13 0.96
C LEU A 17 2.31 -1.59 1.30
N VAL A 18 1.83 -1.81 2.53
CA VAL A 18 0.57 -1.21 3.01
C VAL A 18 0.62 0.32 3.00
N LYS A 19 1.73 0.91 3.47
CA LYS A 19 1.91 2.38 3.44
C LYS A 19 2.01 2.93 2.03
N GLU A 20 2.69 2.21 1.14
CA GLU A 20 2.83 2.55 -0.27
C GLU A 20 1.46 2.53 -0.98
N GLU A 21 0.66 1.49 -0.75
CA GLU A 21 -0.69 1.39 -1.28
C GLU A 21 -1.56 2.54 -0.79
N ALA A 22 -1.57 2.79 0.52
CA ALA A 22 -2.31 3.91 1.10
C ALA A 22 -1.88 5.27 0.53
N SER A 23 -0.60 5.44 0.17
CA SER A 23 -0.09 6.66 -0.47
C SER A 23 -0.69 6.84 -1.87
N TYR A 24 -0.70 5.80 -2.70
CA TYR A 24 -1.29 5.86 -4.04
C TYR A 24 -2.79 6.14 -4.00
N TYR A 25 -3.52 5.57 -3.04
CA TYR A 25 -4.95 5.90 -2.88
C TYR A 25 -5.20 7.34 -2.42
N ARG A 26 -4.32 7.91 -1.59
CA ARG A 26 -4.39 9.34 -1.27
C ARG A 26 -4.10 10.21 -2.49
N GLU A 27 -3.13 9.82 -3.31
CA GLU A 27 -2.80 10.52 -4.56
C GLU A 27 -3.99 10.53 -5.52
N LEU A 28 -4.67 9.39 -5.71
CA LEU A 28 -5.90 9.32 -6.52
C LEU A 28 -6.97 10.29 -6.02
N LYS A 29 -7.25 10.32 -4.71
CA LYS A 29 -8.22 11.26 -4.13
C LYS A 29 -7.83 12.72 -4.38
N GLN A 30 -6.54 13.04 -4.26
CA GLN A 30 -6.04 14.39 -4.53
C GLN A 30 -6.15 14.77 -6.01
N GLN A 31 -5.87 13.83 -6.93
CA GLN A 31 -6.05 14.03 -8.37
C GLN A 31 -7.54 14.27 -8.70
N GLU A 32 -8.45 13.48 -8.14
CA GLU A 32 -9.90 13.67 -8.29
C GLU A 32 -10.37 15.04 -7.76
N GLU A 33 -9.86 15.48 -6.61
CA GLU A 33 -10.14 16.81 -6.06
C GLU A 33 -9.59 17.94 -6.95
N ARG A 34 -8.40 17.78 -7.52
CA ARG A 34 -7.82 18.76 -8.45
C ARG A 34 -8.64 18.87 -9.74
N ILE A 35 -9.04 17.74 -10.32
CA ILE A 35 -9.92 17.73 -11.51
C ILE A 35 -11.21 18.48 -11.21
N LYS A 36 -11.89 18.18 -10.09
CA LYS A 36 -13.12 18.89 -9.69
C LYS A 36 -12.92 20.39 -9.54
N LYS A 37 -11.80 20.83 -8.95
CA LYS A 37 -11.48 22.26 -8.81
C LYS A 37 -11.31 22.94 -10.17
N ILE A 38 -10.55 22.32 -11.08
CA ILE A 38 -10.35 22.82 -12.45
C ILE A 38 -11.70 22.89 -13.18
N GLU A 39 -12.51 21.83 -13.11
CA GLU A 39 -13.83 21.77 -13.74
C GLU A 39 -14.81 22.81 -13.19
N SER A 40 -14.75 23.11 -11.89
CA SER A 40 -15.59 24.14 -11.25
C SER A 40 -15.19 25.58 -11.57
N GLY A 41 -14.08 25.80 -12.30
CA GLY A 41 -13.59 27.15 -12.61
C GLY A 41 -12.99 27.88 -11.41
N GLN A 42 -12.65 27.17 -10.32
CA GLN A 42 -12.00 27.74 -9.14
C GLN A 42 -10.49 27.98 -9.35
N GLY A 43 -10.03 28.22 -10.59
CA GLY A 43 -8.62 28.39 -10.97
C GLY A 43 -8.41 29.51 -11.99
N GLU A 44 -7.19 30.04 -12.07
CA GLU A 44 -6.83 31.26 -12.83
C GLU A 44 -6.71 31.05 -14.36
N ASP A 45 -6.72 29.81 -14.86
CA ASP A 45 -6.44 29.46 -16.26
C ASP A 45 -7.63 28.82 -17.01
N GLU A 46 -8.73 29.56 -17.17
CA GLU A 46 -9.91 29.07 -17.93
C GLU A 46 -9.58 28.72 -19.39
N GLU A 47 -8.65 29.44 -20.01
CA GLU A 47 -8.22 29.21 -21.41
C GLU A 47 -7.53 27.84 -21.58
N ASN A 48 -6.83 27.35 -20.56
CA ASN A 48 -6.10 26.07 -20.58
C ASN A 48 -6.83 24.94 -19.85
N LYS A 49 -8.07 25.17 -19.40
CA LYS A 49 -8.84 24.24 -18.58
C LYS A 49 -8.91 22.83 -19.15
N GLU A 50 -9.24 22.68 -20.42
CA GLU A 50 -9.37 21.37 -21.07
C GLU A 50 -8.03 20.61 -21.11
N PHE A 51 -6.93 21.33 -21.36
CA PHE A 51 -5.59 20.75 -21.35
C PHE A 51 -5.21 20.28 -19.95
N LEU A 52 -5.45 21.09 -18.92
CA LEU A 52 -5.15 20.75 -17.53
C LEU A 52 -5.95 19.54 -17.04
N VAL A 53 -7.24 19.48 -17.35
CA VAL A 53 -8.10 18.31 -17.04
C VAL A 53 -7.55 17.06 -17.71
N LYS A 54 -7.20 17.12 -19.01
CA LYS A 54 -6.61 15.99 -19.72
C LYS A 54 -5.31 15.51 -19.08
N GLN A 55 -4.43 16.44 -18.67
CA GLN A 55 -3.17 16.09 -18.01
C GLN A 55 -3.39 15.39 -16.67
N GLU A 56 -4.29 15.91 -15.82
CA GLU A 56 -4.59 15.27 -14.53
C GLU A 56 -5.25 13.90 -14.70
N HIS A 57 -6.12 13.72 -15.71
CA HIS A 57 -6.64 12.39 -16.03
C HIS A 57 -5.53 11.41 -16.43
N LEU A 58 -4.57 11.84 -17.25
CA LEU A 58 -3.42 10.99 -17.62
C LEU A 58 -2.60 10.61 -16.39
N ALA A 59 -2.30 11.56 -15.51
CA ALA A 59 -1.58 11.30 -14.26
C ALA A 59 -2.34 10.29 -13.38
N MET A 60 -3.67 10.44 -13.26
CA MET A 60 -4.51 9.52 -12.52
C MET A 60 -4.52 8.10 -13.11
N GLU A 61 -4.56 7.97 -14.44
CA GLU A 61 -4.47 6.66 -15.09
C GLU A 61 -3.11 6.00 -14.87
N GLU A 62 -2.00 6.76 -14.86
CA GLU A 62 -0.69 6.22 -14.50
C GLU A 62 -0.63 5.74 -13.05
N THR A 63 -1.20 6.50 -12.10
CA THR A 63 -1.31 6.05 -10.70
C THR A 63 -2.13 4.76 -10.59
N LYS A 64 -3.27 4.67 -11.29
CA LYS A 64 -4.11 3.45 -11.30
C LYS A 64 -3.39 2.24 -11.87
N LYS A 65 -2.50 2.39 -12.86
CA LYS A 65 -1.74 1.28 -13.45
C LYS A 65 -0.76 0.63 -12.47
N VAL A 66 -0.30 1.35 -11.46
CA VAL A 66 0.64 0.81 -10.45
C VAL A 66 -0.07 -0.08 -9.44
N LEU A 67 -1.30 0.26 -9.07
CA LEU A 67 -2.05 -0.39 -7.98
C LEU A 67 -2.23 -1.91 -8.15
N PRO A 68 -2.57 -2.48 -9.34
CA PRO A 68 -2.73 -3.92 -9.49
C PRO A 68 -1.45 -4.71 -9.17
N THR A 69 -0.31 -4.21 -9.62
CA THR A 69 0.99 -4.87 -9.36
C THR A 69 1.35 -4.77 -7.88
N LEU A 70 1.06 -3.63 -7.24
CA LEU A 70 1.29 -3.44 -5.82
C LEU A 70 0.41 -4.37 -4.96
N LYS A 71 -0.89 -4.48 -5.29
CA LYS A 71 -1.83 -5.41 -4.64
C LYS A 71 -1.37 -6.85 -4.73
N LYS A 72 -0.96 -7.28 -5.94
CA LYS A 72 -0.42 -8.62 -6.15
C LYS A 72 0.81 -8.87 -5.27
N LYS A 73 1.76 -7.94 -5.27
CA LYS A 73 2.98 -8.03 -4.46
C LYS A 73 2.67 -8.08 -2.95
N LEU A 74 1.72 -7.27 -2.48
CA LEU A 74 1.29 -7.29 -1.09
C LEU A 74 0.67 -8.64 -0.72
N ALA A 75 -0.22 -9.19 -1.55
CA ALA A 75 -0.83 -10.50 -1.32
C ALA A 75 0.21 -11.63 -1.27
N GLU A 76 1.16 -11.64 -2.21
CA GLU A 76 2.27 -12.60 -2.23
C GLU A 76 3.15 -12.48 -0.97
N THR A 77 3.50 -11.26 -0.57
CA THR A 77 4.33 -11.02 0.63
C THR A 77 3.59 -11.39 1.92
N VAL A 78 2.27 -11.19 1.99
CA VAL A 78 1.44 -11.62 3.12
C VAL A 78 1.40 -13.15 3.21
N ALA A 79 1.27 -13.86 2.08
CA ALA A 79 1.30 -15.32 2.06
C ALA A 79 2.67 -15.89 2.48
N GLU A 80 3.77 -15.24 2.06
CA GLU A 80 5.11 -15.55 2.55
C GLU A 80 5.21 -15.34 4.07
N LEU A 81 4.69 -14.22 4.57
CA LEU A 81 4.72 -13.90 6.00
C LEU A 81 3.93 -14.90 6.84
N ASP A 82 2.75 -15.32 6.38
CA ASP A 82 1.97 -16.39 7.03
C ASP A 82 2.75 -17.71 7.11
N SER A 83 3.49 -18.05 6.06
CA SER A 83 4.34 -19.25 6.03
C SER A 83 5.50 -19.15 7.03
N LEU A 84 6.17 -18.00 7.11
CA LEU A 84 7.25 -17.74 8.06
C LEU A 84 6.76 -17.74 9.52
N ILE A 85 5.56 -17.25 9.79
CA ILE A 85 4.92 -17.36 11.11
C ILE A 85 4.74 -18.83 11.50
N ALA A 86 4.27 -19.67 10.58
CA ALA A 86 4.07 -21.09 10.83
C ALA A 86 5.40 -21.82 11.09
N GLU A 87 6.45 -21.48 10.32
CA GLU A 87 7.81 -22.01 10.53
C GLU A 87 8.40 -21.59 11.88
N GLU A 88 8.28 -20.32 12.23
CA GLU A 88 8.76 -19.81 13.52
C GLU A 88 8.02 -20.50 14.67
N GLY A 89 6.70 -20.72 14.55
CA GLY A 89 5.89 -21.40 15.56
C GLY A 89 6.25 -22.88 15.77
N LYS A 90 6.80 -23.57 14.76
CA LYS A 90 7.26 -24.96 14.89
C LYS A 90 8.47 -25.12 15.81
N LYS A 91 9.18 -24.03 16.13
CA LYS A 91 10.31 -24.02 17.07
C LYS A 91 9.88 -24.16 18.54
N GLY A 92 8.58 -24.07 18.84
CA GLY A 92 8.05 -24.27 20.19
C GLY A 92 8.61 -23.26 21.19
N ALA A 93 9.35 -23.73 22.20
CA ALA A 93 9.91 -22.87 23.24
C ALA A 93 10.99 -21.91 22.71
N GLU A 94 11.63 -22.22 21.58
CA GLU A 94 12.65 -21.37 20.95
C GLU A 94 12.05 -20.33 19.99
N SER A 95 10.74 -20.34 19.77
CA SER A 95 10.07 -19.38 18.90
C SER A 95 10.20 -17.96 19.44
N ASN A 96 10.48 -17.01 18.54
CA ASN A 96 10.42 -15.60 18.89
C ASN A 96 8.96 -15.10 18.84
N VAL A 97 8.28 -15.20 19.98
CA VAL A 97 6.86 -14.80 20.13
C VAL A 97 6.63 -13.32 19.78
N ALA A 98 7.59 -12.44 20.07
CA ALA A 98 7.47 -11.02 19.74
C ALA A 98 7.44 -10.81 18.22
N HIS A 99 8.31 -11.50 17.48
CA HIS A 99 8.33 -11.40 16.02
C HIS A 99 7.08 -12.02 15.38
N ILE A 100 6.58 -13.15 15.91
CA ILE A 100 5.30 -13.72 15.48
C ILE A 100 4.15 -12.73 15.68
N THR A 101 4.12 -12.05 16.83
CA THR A 101 3.06 -11.09 17.16
C THR A 101 3.09 -9.89 16.20
N ALA A 102 4.26 -9.29 16.00
CA ALA A 102 4.43 -8.18 15.06
C ALA A 102 4.06 -8.58 13.61
N ALA A 103 4.40 -9.80 13.20
CA ALA A 103 4.04 -10.32 11.88
C ALA A 103 2.52 -10.46 11.72
N LYS A 104 1.82 -11.01 12.72
CA LYS A 104 0.35 -11.10 12.72
C LYS A 104 -0.32 -9.73 12.69
N GLU A 105 0.21 -8.75 13.42
CA GLU A 105 -0.28 -7.37 13.40
C GLU A 105 -0.10 -6.74 12.01
N ALA A 106 1.04 -6.96 11.35
CA ALA A 106 1.27 -6.47 9.98
C ALA A 106 0.26 -7.08 8.98
N ILE A 107 -0.06 -8.37 9.10
CA ILE A 107 -1.10 -9.03 8.29
C ILE A 107 -2.48 -8.45 8.58
N ALA A 108 -2.79 -8.19 9.85
CA ALA A 108 -4.06 -7.56 10.22
C ALA A 108 -4.17 -6.15 9.61
N GLN A 109 -3.09 -5.34 9.65
CA GLN A 109 -3.04 -4.03 9.00
C GLN A 109 -3.25 -4.13 7.50
N ALA A 110 -2.62 -5.10 6.82
CA ALA A 110 -2.82 -5.31 5.39
C ALA A 110 -4.28 -5.65 5.05
N LYS A 111 -4.91 -6.54 5.83
CA LYS A 111 -6.33 -6.91 5.65
C LYS A 111 -7.28 -5.75 5.93
N THR A 112 -6.97 -4.90 6.91
CA THR A 112 -7.76 -3.69 7.18
C THR A 112 -7.62 -2.69 6.05
N ALA A 113 -6.38 -2.43 5.58
CA ALA A 113 -6.13 -1.52 4.47
C ALA A 113 -6.87 -1.98 3.20
N GLU A 114 -6.83 -3.28 2.86
CA GLU A 114 -7.56 -3.82 1.71
C GLU A 114 -9.08 -3.54 1.80
N ARG A 115 -9.68 -3.60 3.00
CA ARG A 115 -11.11 -3.34 3.23
C ARG A 115 -11.48 -1.86 3.21
N GLU A 116 -10.64 -0.99 3.75
CA GLU A 116 -10.91 0.46 3.80
C GLU A 116 -10.79 1.15 2.44
N ILE A 117 -10.18 0.44 1.49
CA ILE A 117 -9.78 0.95 0.18
C ILE A 117 -10.62 0.35 -0.95
N SER A 118 -11.23 -0.83 -0.73
CA SER A 118 -12.16 -1.49 -1.67
C SER A 118 -13.55 -0.89 -1.61
#